data_AF-A0A7H4Q2Q8-F1
#
_entry.id   AF-A0A7H4Q2Q8-F1
#
_cell.length_a   1.000
_cell.length_b   1.000
_cell.length_c   1.000
_cell.angle_alpha   90.00
_cell.angle_beta   90.00
_cell.angle_gamma   90.00
#
_symmetry.space_group_name_H-M   'P 1'
#
loop_
_entity.id
_entity.type
_entity.pdbx_description
1 polymer ?
#
loop_
_entity_poly.entity_id
_entity_poly.type
_entity_poly.pdbx_seq_one_letter_code
_entity_poly.pdbx_strand_id
1 'polypeptide(L)'
;MKQTIRVPMDPSLFPLLFKDVASGVYFSEVKAPADEVYDTVQLIVDSNILRSLNEYPGLFRRLAWILGPSVTIHVHVGQFAYEQLLSNRDSALGKLKALTEHPALSDSFKPGFASSFISELRKAESDMRLLIGLQAIYLLTIRSLFEQKKTIEEKIECLRGLVHENVIRFSALYFLGLLFLRGRANSKLVFTDSNIKVQDWADHFLAVRKEEVGDPCRWARNRVFDFMLFSNAPILNMSSEGGMSGRLITVTNDSYAAQCLYRVFAYHGEQRKNELWNVIFNLSCLKKIEDPIFELIGTESNWIREASQGSESPSLGERKTRVKNLIDSSFRLLADAHKNDLMQILREFEVYSWLEAESERE
;
A
#
# COMPACT_ATOMS: atom_id res chain seq x y z
N MET A 1 29.08 22.37 23.99
CA MET A 1 27.81 21.68 23.67
C MET A 1 27.52 21.88 22.18
N LYS A 2 27.40 20.81 21.39
CA LYS A 2 26.96 20.93 20.00
C LYS A 2 25.49 21.37 20.02
N GLN A 3 25.17 22.46 19.33
CA GLN A 3 23.80 22.94 19.16
C GLN A 3 22.95 21.80 18.60
N THR A 4 21.86 21.49 19.29
CA THR A 4 20.83 20.57 18.80
C THR A 4 20.24 21.19 17.54
N ILE A 5 20.45 20.57 16.38
CA ILE A 5 19.73 20.93 15.16
C ILE A 5 18.27 20.57 15.43
N ARG A 6 17.46 21.58 15.72
CA ARG A 6 16.01 21.46 15.85
C ARG A 6 15.42 22.05 14.59
N VAL A 7 14.72 21.23 13.80
CA VAL A 7 13.89 21.75 12.73
C VAL A 7 12.52 21.99 13.35
N PRO A 8 12.03 23.24 13.48
CA PRO A 8 10.63 23.45 13.82
C PRO A 8 9.78 22.72 12.76
N MET A 9 8.75 21.99 13.21
CA MET A 9 7.83 21.27 12.32
C MET A 9 6.97 22.27 11.54
N ASP A 10 7.55 22.82 10.48
CA ASP A 10 6.87 23.64 9.47
C ASP A 10 6.17 22.70 8.47
N PRO A 11 4.89 22.94 8.12
CA PRO A 11 4.24 22.29 6.97
C PRO A 11 5.08 22.29 5.67
N SER A 12 6.06 23.19 5.52
CA SER A 12 7.02 23.17 4.41
C SER A 12 7.95 21.95 4.36
N LEU A 13 8.08 21.19 5.46
CA LEU A 13 8.84 19.93 5.50
C LEU A 13 8.04 18.73 5.00
N PHE A 14 6.73 18.90 4.81
CA PHE A 14 5.92 17.90 4.17
C PHE A 14 6.20 17.90 2.66
N PRO A 15 6.45 16.74 2.05
CA PRO A 15 6.41 15.41 2.65
C PRO A 15 7.75 14.98 3.29
N LEU A 16 7.69 14.49 4.54
CA LEU A 16 8.88 13.95 5.21
C LEU A 16 9.22 12.56 4.67
N LEU A 17 10.44 12.41 4.13
CA LEU A 17 11.03 11.13 3.74
C LEU A 17 12.48 11.09 4.21
N PHE A 18 12.83 10.11 5.04
CA PHE A 18 14.22 9.91 5.42
C PHE A 18 14.51 8.46 5.79
N LYS A 19 15.80 8.13 5.80
CA LYS A 19 16.32 6.83 6.21
C LYS A 19 17.09 6.98 7.52
N ASP A 20 16.74 6.19 8.52
CA ASP A 20 17.58 6.05 9.71
C ASP A 20 18.85 5.28 9.34
N VAL A 21 19.98 5.99 9.33
CA VAL A 21 21.27 5.46 8.86
C VAL A 21 21.70 4.21 9.63
N ALA A 22 21.39 4.15 10.94
CA ALA A 22 21.79 3.02 11.78
C ALA A 22 21.02 1.74 11.44
N SER A 23 19.69 1.80 11.36
CA SER A 23 18.85 0.62 11.14
C SER A 23 18.57 0.31 9.67
N GLY A 24 18.81 1.25 8.77
CA GLY A 24 18.42 1.17 7.37
C GLY A 24 16.93 1.41 7.11
N VAL A 25 16.12 1.60 8.16
CA VAL A 25 14.66 1.78 8.07
C VAL A 25 14.31 3.15 7.49
N TYR A 26 13.37 3.14 6.56
CA TYR A 26 12.78 4.33 5.97
C TYR A 26 11.52 4.74 6.71
N PHE A 27 11.36 6.06 6.81
CA PHE A 27 10.19 6.73 7.34
C PHE A 27 9.62 7.62 6.24
N SER A 28 8.41 7.30 5.80
CA SER A 28 7.76 7.99 4.69
C SER A 28 6.41 8.53 5.13
N GLU A 29 6.26 9.85 5.10
CA GLU A 29 4.97 10.48 5.35
C GLU A 29 4.05 10.31 4.14
N VAL A 30 2.82 9.86 4.43
CA VAL A 30 1.85 9.39 3.42
C VAL A 30 0.61 10.26 3.31
N LYS A 31 0.45 11.25 4.21
CA LYS A 31 -0.63 12.25 4.18
C LYS A 31 -0.14 13.59 4.73
N ALA A 32 -0.74 14.69 4.28
CA ALA A 32 -0.51 15.99 4.89
C ALA A 32 -1.06 15.99 6.34
N PRO A 33 -0.35 16.58 7.32
CA PRO A 33 -0.92 16.80 8.64
C PRO A 33 -2.19 17.67 8.53
N ALA A 34 -3.18 17.39 9.39
CA ALA A 34 -4.29 18.31 9.58
C ALA A 34 -3.79 19.57 10.31
N ASP A 35 -4.33 20.74 9.97
CA ASP A 35 -4.07 21.97 10.71
C ASP A 35 -4.30 21.73 12.21
N GLU A 36 -3.38 22.24 13.04
CA GLU A 36 -3.43 22.20 14.52
C GLU A 36 -3.16 20.83 15.19
N VAL A 37 -2.90 19.73 14.44
CA VAL A 37 -2.60 18.41 15.04
C VAL A 37 -1.26 17.84 14.54
N TYR A 38 -0.17 18.47 14.97
CA TYR A 38 1.21 18.11 14.57
C TYR A 38 1.90 17.14 15.54
N ASP A 39 1.44 17.07 16.79
CA ASP A 39 2.14 16.37 17.87
C ASP A 39 1.76 14.88 17.99
N THR A 40 0.76 14.41 17.25
CA THR A 40 0.35 13.00 17.23
C THR A 40 0.81 12.34 15.94
N VAL A 41 1.54 11.23 16.02
CA VAL A 41 2.11 10.53 14.86
C VAL A 41 1.74 9.05 14.90
N GLN A 42 1.14 8.57 13.82
CA GLN A 42 0.88 7.15 13.61
C GLN A 42 1.94 6.52 12.73
N LEU A 43 2.44 5.37 13.16
CA LEU A 43 3.41 4.55 12.44
C LEU A 43 2.76 3.28 11.96
N ILE A 44 2.68 3.09 10.65
CA ILE A 44 2.27 1.79 10.08
C ILE A 44 3.52 0.99 9.81
N VAL A 45 3.57 -0.20 10.38
CA VAL A 45 4.74 -1.06 10.31
C VAL A 45 4.47 -2.31 9.48
N ASP A 46 5.45 -2.69 8.66
CA ASP A 46 5.46 -3.95 7.92
C ASP A 46 5.99 -5.13 8.77
N SER A 47 6.00 -6.33 8.21
CA SER A 47 6.55 -7.53 8.87
C SER A 47 8.05 -7.47 9.15
N ASN A 48 8.79 -6.65 8.41
CA ASN A 48 10.24 -6.55 8.52
C ASN A 48 10.69 -5.74 9.74
N ILE A 49 9.80 -4.91 10.31
CA ILE A 49 10.15 -4.01 11.41
C ILE A 49 10.66 -4.74 12.65
N LEU A 50 10.15 -5.93 12.94
CA LEU A 50 10.47 -6.66 14.17
C LEU A 50 11.96 -7.02 14.22
N ARG A 51 12.52 -7.45 13.08
CA ARG A 51 13.96 -7.70 12.95
C ARG A 51 14.76 -6.41 13.20
N SER A 52 14.36 -5.31 12.56
CA SER A 52 15.03 -4.02 12.75
C SER A 52 14.95 -3.51 14.20
N LEU A 53 13.85 -3.76 14.91
CA LEU A 53 13.70 -3.38 16.32
C LEU A 53 14.56 -4.22 17.25
N ASN A 54 14.68 -5.52 17.00
CA ASN A 54 15.56 -6.40 17.77
C ASN A 54 17.03 -6.00 17.61
N GLU A 55 17.46 -5.67 16.39
CA GLU A 55 18.83 -5.22 16.11
C GLU A 55 19.07 -3.79 16.61
N TYR A 56 18.07 -2.92 16.51
CA TYR A 56 18.16 -1.50 16.87
C TYR A 56 17.00 -1.05 17.79
N PRO A 57 17.00 -1.43 19.09
CA PRO A 57 15.89 -1.13 20.00
C PRO A 57 15.59 0.38 20.19
N GLY A 58 16.56 1.24 19.88
CA GLY A 58 16.39 2.70 19.92
C GLY A 58 15.70 3.31 18.69
N LEU A 59 15.22 2.51 17.73
CA LEU A 59 14.66 2.99 16.44
C LEU A 59 13.59 4.06 16.61
N PHE A 60 12.51 3.77 17.36
CA PHE A 60 11.42 4.73 17.56
C PHE A 60 11.79 5.89 18.48
N ARG A 61 12.77 5.71 19.38
CA ARG A 61 13.30 6.84 20.17
C ARG A 61 14.06 7.83 19.28
N ARG A 62 14.83 7.34 18.30
CA ARG A 62 15.50 8.20 17.31
C ARG A 62 14.48 8.93 16.43
N LEU A 63 13.42 8.23 16.00
CA LEU A 63 12.32 8.87 15.28
C LEU A 63 11.66 9.98 16.11
N ALA A 64 11.29 9.70 17.37
CA ALA A 64 10.71 10.70 18.27
C ALA A 64 11.63 11.93 18.42
N TRP A 65 12.95 11.71 18.52
CA TRP A 65 13.93 12.80 18.57
C TRP A 65 13.95 13.66 17.30
N ILE A 66 13.81 13.05 16.12
CA ILE A 66 13.72 13.77 14.83
C ILE A 66 12.43 14.58 14.73
N LEU A 67 11.30 13.99 15.16
CA LEU A 67 9.99 14.62 15.07
C LEU A 67 9.80 15.74 16.10
N GLY A 68 10.48 15.66 17.25
CA GLY A 68 10.56 16.73 18.24
C GLY A 68 10.08 16.32 19.64
N PRO A 69 10.46 17.10 20.67
CA PRO A 69 9.96 16.90 22.03
C PRO A 69 8.46 17.19 22.04
N SER A 70 7.67 16.33 22.70
CA SER A 70 6.18 16.35 22.77
C SER A 70 5.44 15.53 21.72
N VAL A 71 6.13 14.89 20.77
CA VAL A 71 5.47 13.98 19.82
C VAL A 71 5.03 12.68 20.51
N THR A 72 3.75 12.36 20.39
CA THR A 72 3.18 11.07 20.80
C THR A 72 3.14 10.12 19.61
N ILE A 73 3.84 9.00 19.73
CA ILE A 73 3.93 7.96 18.69
C ILE A 73 2.94 6.84 19.00
N HIS A 74 2.08 6.53 18.03
CA HIS A 74 1.19 5.37 18.03
C HIS A 74 1.61 4.39 16.95
N VAL A 75 1.86 3.13 17.32
CA VAL A 75 2.28 2.11 16.35
C VAL A 75 1.09 1.24 15.96
N HIS A 76 0.77 1.26 14.67
CA HIS A 76 -0.30 0.48 14.07
C HIS A 76 0.23 -0.83 13.51
N VAL A 77 -0.16 -1.94 14.15
CA VAL A 77 0.33 -3.30 13.84
C VAL A 77 -0.63 -4.14 12.99
N GLY A 78 -1.72 -3.56 12.49
CA GLY A 78 -2.73 -4.31 11.72
C GLY A 78 -2.18 -4.98 10.46
N GLN A 79 -1.35 -4.28 9.68
CA GLN A 79 -0.72 -4.87 8.49
C GLN A 79 0.21 -6.03 8.86
N PHE A 80 1.12 -5.82 9.82
CA PHE A 80 1.97 -6.88 10.37
C PHE A 80 1.13 -8.09 10.79
N ALA A 81 0.05 -7.87 11.53
CA ALA A 81 -0.75 -8.93 12.11
C ALA A 81 -1.53 -9.73 11.05
N TYR A 82 -2.14 -9.06 10.06
CA TYR A 82 -2.78 -9.73 8.92
C TYR A 82 -1.77 -10.53 8.09
N GLU A 83 -0.59 -9.98 7.85
CA GLU A 83 0.47 -10.68 7.12
C GLU A 83 0.91 -11.94 7.87
N GLN A 84 1.09 -11.86 9.20
CA GLN A 84 1.43 -13.05 9.99
C GLN A 84 0.28 -14.05 10.05
N LEU A 85 -0.98 -13.60 10.15
CA LEU A 85 -2.14 -14.50 10.16
C LEU A 85 -2.26 -15.30 8.85
N LEU A 86 -2.11 -14.63 7.70
CA LEU A 86 -2.27 -15.24 6.38
C LEU A 86 -1.01 -15.93 5.85
N SER A 87 0.17 -15.62 6.40
CA SER A 87 1.45 -16.20 5.95
C SER A 87 2.03 -17.22 6.92
N ASN A 88 1.71 -17.12 8.22
CA ASN A 88 2.38 -17.84 9.29
C ASN A 88 1.39 -18.21 10.41
N ARG A 89 0.20 -18.70 10.04
CA ARG A 89 -0.99 -18.87 10.91
C ARG A 89 -0.66 -19.44 12.30
N ASP A 90 0.14 -20.50 12.37
CA ASP A 90 0.47 -21.19 13.62
C ASP A 90 1.36 -20.37 14.55
N SER A 91 2.21 -19.49 13.99
CA SER A 91 3.13 -18.64 14.75
C SER A 91 2.69 -17.17 14.84
N ALA A 92 1.55 -16.82 14.25
CA ALA A 92 1.09 -15.43 14.14
C ALA A 92 0.96 -14.75 15.51
N LEU A 93 0.42 -15.47 16.51
CA LEU A 93 0.30 -14.96 17.88
C LEU A 93 1.66 -14.72 18.53
N GLY A 94 2.59 -15.66 18.39
CA GLY A 94 3.94 -15.52 18.94
C GLY A 94 4.66 -14.31 18.33
N LYS A 95 4.55 -14.12 17.01
CA LYS A 95 5.17 -12.99 16.31
C LYS A 95 4.53 -11.64 16.68
N LEU A 96 3.21 -11.58 16.83
CA LEU A 96 2.53 -10.35 17.25
C LEU A 96 2.92 -9.98 18.69
N LYS A 97 2.95 -10.95 19.61
CA LYS A 97 3.45 -10.74 20.98
C LYS A 97 4.88 -10.23 20.97
N ALA A 98 5.76 -10.86 20.20
CA ALA A 98 7.15 -10.44 20.10
C ALA A 98 7.30 -8.98 19.66
N LEU A 99 6.39 -8.47 18.82
CA LEU A 99 6.37 -7.05 18.43
C LEU A 99 5.74 -6.14 19.50
N THR A 100 4.52 -6.45 19.95
CA THR A 100 3.75 -5.56 20.84
C THR A 100 4.29 -5.53 22.27
N GLU A 101 4.96 -6.60 22.70
CA GLU A 101 5.58 -6.72 24.02
C GLU A 101 7.09 -6.38 23.96
N HIS A 102 7.61 -5.98 22.79
CA HIS A 102 9.00 -5.55 22.66
C HIS A 102 9.28 -4.36 23.59
N PRO A 103 10.41 -4.27 24.30
CA PRO A 103 10.69 -3.18 25.26
C PRO A 103 10.67 -1.77 24.67
N ALA A 104 10.81 -1.65 23.34
CA ALA A 104 10.70 -0.36 22.64
C ALA A 104 9.24 0.09 22.40
N LEU A 105 8.27 -0.80 22.62
CA LEU A 105 6.85 -0.65 22.29
C LEU A 105 5.90 -1.08 23.43
N SER A 106 6.42 -1.68 24.50
CA SER A 106 5.62 -2.30 25.56
C SER A 106 4.63 -1.33 26.22
N ASP A 107 4.97 -0.04 26.29
CA ASP A 107 4.10 0.99 26.86
C ASP A 107 3.03 1.48 25.87
N SER A 108 3.14 1.11 24.59
CA SER A 108 2.20 1.48 23.52
C SER A 108 0.98 0.56 23.45
N PHE A 109 1.02 -0.62 24.09
CA PHE A 109 -0.04 -1.62 24.01
C PHE A 109 -0.49 -2.07 25.40
N LYS A 110 -1.79 -2.28 25.56
CA LYS A 110 -2.34 -2.84 26.81
C LYS A 110 -1.92 -4.31 26.96
N PRO A 111 -1.73 -4.81 28.19
CA PRO A 111 -1.53 -6.24 28.42
C PRO A 111 -2.64 -7.09 27.77
N GLY A 112 -2.27 -8.18 27.10
CA GLY A 112 -3.21 -9.06 26.40
C GLY A 112 -3.69 -8.57 25.03
N PHE A 113 -3.24 -7.38 24.58
CA PHE A 113 -3.61 -6.81 23.27
C PHE A 113 -3.43 -7.80 22.11
N ALA A 114 -2.26 -8.44 21.99
CA ALA A 114 -1.96 -9.35 20.89
C ALA A 114 -2.95 -10.51 20.76
N SER A 115 -3.37 -11.08 21.90
CA SER A 115 -4.34 -12.18 21.93
C SER A 115 -5.74 -11.72 21.50
N SER A 116 -6.19 -10.57 22.01
CA SER A 116 -7.49 -9.99 21.63
C SER A 116 -7.51 -9.65 20.14
N PHE A 117 -6.48 -8.94 19.69
CA PHE A 117 -6.40 -8.42 18.33
C PHE A 117 -6.39 -9.55 17.29
N ILE A 118 -5.61 -10.62 17.49
CA ILE A 118 -5.65 -11.77 16.57
C ILE A 118 -7.01 -12.46 16.53
N SER A 119 -7.72 -12.51 17.66
CA SER A 119 -9.07 -13.09 17.67
C SER A 119 -10.06 -12.25 16.87
N GLU A 120 -9.92 -10.93 16.90
CA GLU A 120 -10.72 -10.00 16.08
C GLU A 120 -10.36 -10.11 14.59
N LEU A 121 -9.07 -10.14 14.26
CA LEU A 121 -8.60 -10.27 12.88
C LEU A 121 -9.11 -11.53 12.19
N ARG A 122 -9.28 -12.63 12.92
CA ARG A 122 -9.87 -13.87 12.39
C ARG A 122 -11.32 -13.69 11.93
N LYS A 123 -12.08 -12.81 12.58
CA LYS A 123 -13.47 -12.50 12.16
C LYS A 123 -13.50 -11.73 10.85
N ALA A 124 -12.51 -10.87 10.63
CA ALA A 124 -12.34 -10.06 9.42
C ALA A 124 -11.34 -10.69 8.41
N GLU A 125 -11.02 -11.99 8.55
CA GLU A 125 -10.04 -12.67 7.68
C GLU A 125 -10.57 -12.76 6.24
N SER A 126 -11.87 -13.05 6.07
CA SER A 126 -12.52 -13.20 4.76
C SER A 126 -12.46 -11.90 3.96
N ASP A 127 -12.67 -10.74 4.60
CA ASP A 127 -12.56 -9.44 3.94
C ASP A 127 -11.14 -9.18 3.42
N MET A 128 -10.13 -9.55 4.21
CA MET A 128 -8.73 -9.41 3.81
C MET A 128 -8.37 -10.35 2.67
N ARG A 129 -8.83 -11.61 2.72
CA ARG A 129 -8.67 -12.57 1.62
C ARG A 129 -9.29 -12.01 0.34
N LEU A 130 -10.54 -11.56 0.39
CA LEU A 130 -11.21 -10.95 -0.76
C LEU A 130 -10.42 -9.76 -1.31
N LEU A 131 -9.94 -8.86 -0.44
CA LEU A 131 -9.10 -7.73 -0.84
C LEU A 131 -7.85 -8.17 -1.60
N ILE A 132 -7.14 -9.20 -1.10
CA ILE A 132 -5.97 -9.78 -1.75
C ILE A 132 -6.34 -10.32 -3.13
N GLY A 133 -7.42 -11.11 -3.22
CA GLY A 133 -7.90 -11.69 -4.47
C GLY A 133 -8.23 -10.62 -5.51
N LEU A 134 -8.93 -9.54 -5.11
CA LEU A 134 -9.28 -8.44 -6.00
C LEU A 134 -8.05 -7.67 -6.51
N GLN A 135 -7.09 -7.38 -5.62
CA GLN A 135 -5.85 -6.70 -6.00
C GLN A 135 -4.94 -7.57 -6.88
N ALA A 136 -4.96 -8.89 -6.67
CA ALA A 136 -4.19 -9.83 -7.46
C ALA A 136 -4.58 -9.84 -8.94
N ILE A 137 -5.85 -9.54 -9.29
CA ILE A 137 -6.28 -9.40 -10.68
C ILE A 137 -5.49 -8.29 -11.39
N TYR A 138 -5.32 -7.14 -10.73
CA TYR A 138 -4.52 -6.03 -11.26
C TYR A 138 -3.04 -6.38 -11.31
N LEU A 139 -2.48 -6.97 -10.24
CA LEU A 139 -1.07 -7.32 -10.16
C LEU A 139 -0.67 -8.32 -11.26
N LEU A 140 -1.46 -9.36 -11.49
CA LEU A 140 -1.19 -10.32 -12.58
C LEU A 140 -1.36 -9.68 -13.95
N THR A 141 -2.34 -8.79 -14.13
CA THR A 141 -2.51 -8.09 -15.41
C THR A 141 -1.32 -7.19 -15.70
N ILE A 142 -0.88 -6.40 -14.71
CA ILE A 142 0.31 -5.55 -14.81
C ILE A 142 1.53 -6.41 -15.14
N ARG A 143 1.75 -7.52 -14.42
CA ARG A 143 2.85 -8.45 -14.69
C ARG A 143 2.80 -9.00 -16.11
N SER A 144 1.64 -9.49 -16.55
CA SER A 144 1.45 -10.02 -17.91
C SER A 144 1.76 -8.97 -18.99
N LEU A 145 1.21 -7.76 -18.86
CA LEU A 145 1.50 -6.65 -19.78
C LEU A 145 2.98 -6.28 -19.75
N PHE A 146 3.58 -6.28 -18.56
CA PHE A 146 4.99 -6.01 -18.36
C PHE A 146 5.89 -7.05 -19.02
N GLU A 147 5.46 -8.31 -19.19
CA GLU A 147 6.24 -9.36 -19.87
C GLU A 147 5.97 -9.42 -21.39
N GLN A 148 4.80 -9.00 -21.86
CA GLN A 148 4.40 -9.08 -23.28
C GLN A 148 5.33 -8.33 -24.25
N LYS A 149 5.37 -8.81 -25.51
CA LYS A 149 6.05 -8.17 -26.65
C LYS A 149 5.11 -7.24 -27.43
N LYS A 150 4.48 -6.30 -26.74
CA LYS A 150 3.67 -5.22 -27.33
C LYS A 150 4.39 -3.88 -27.16
N THR A 151 3.98 -2.87 -27.92
CA THR A 151 4.42 -1.49 -27.67
C THR A 151 3.95 -1.02 -26.30
N ILE A 152 4.59 0.02 -25.75
CA ILE A 152 4.26 0.53 -24.42
C ILE A 152 2.89 1.20 -24.44
N GLU A 153 2.58 1.90 -25.52
CA GLU A 153 1.31 2.56 -25.78
C GLU A 153 0.17 1.52 -25.82
N GLU A 154 0.34 0.42 -26.56
CA GLU A 154 -0.65 -0.68 -26.58
C GLU A 154 -0.88 -1.30 -25.20
N LYS A 155 0.18 -1.43 -24.39
CA LYS A 155 0.05 -1.97 -23.03
C LYS A 155 -0.67 -1.01 -22.09
N ILE A 156 -0.39 0.28 -22.21
CA ILE A 156 -1.08 1.34 -21.45
C ILE A 156 -2.55 1.37 -21.83
N GLU A 157 -2.89 1.27 -23.11
CA GLU A 157 -4.29 1.21 -23.56
C GLU A 157 -5.01 -0.07 -23.06
N CYS A 158 -4.32 -1.22 -23.05
CA CYS A 158 -4.87 -2.44 -22.44
C CYS A 158 -5.14 -2.26 -20.93
N LEU A 159 -4.21 -1.63 -20.21
CA LEU A 159 -4.34 -1.37 -18.78
C LEU A 159 -5.46 -0.35 -18.49
N ARG A 160 -5.57 0.71 -19.30
CA ARG A 160 -6.67 1.68 -19.27
C ARG A 160 -8.02 1.01 -19.48
N GLY A 161 -8.14 0.15 -20.50
CA GLY A 161 -9.37 -0.59 -20.77
C GLY A 161 -9.82 -1.40 -19.55
N LEU A 162 -8.89 -2.09 -18.88
CA LEU A 162 -9.19 -2.83 -17.64
C LEU A 162 -9.78 -1.92 -16.55
N VAL A 163 -9.26 -0.69 -16.38
CA VAL A 163 -9.67 0.23 -15.31
C VAL A 163 -10.95 0.99 -15.66
N HIS A 164 -11.07 1.48 -16.89
CA HIS A 164 -12.27 2.19 -17.36
C HIS A 164 -13.52 1.32 -17.30
N GLU A 165 -13.37 0.00 -17.50
CA GLU A 165 -14.47 -0.95 -17.38
C GLU A 165 -14.81 -1.30 -15.91
N ASN A 166 -14.04 -0.83 -14.91
CA ASN A 166 -14.07 -1.36 -13.53
C ASN A 166 -13.86 -0.34 -12.39
N VAL A 167 -13.75 -0.87 -11.16
CA VAL A 167 -13.79 -0.14 -9.88
C VAL A 167 -12.62 0.83 -9.71
N ILE A 168 -12.95 2.12 -9.55
CA ILE A 168 -12.02 3.25 -9.40
C ILE A 168 -11.15 3.18 -8.10
N ARG A 169 -11.52 2.32 -7.13
CA ARG A 169 -10.89 2.26 -5.79
C ARG A 169 -9.43 1.77 -5.78
N PHE A 170 -8.96 1.07 -6.81
CA PHE A 170 -7.57 0.59 -6.89
C PHE A 170 -6.69 1.44 -7.82
N SER A 171 -6.98 2.74 -7.91
CA SER A 171 -6.20 3.69 -8.70
C SER A 171 -4.70 3.56 -8.44
N ALA A 172 -4.28 3.39 -7.18
CA ALA A 172 -2.87 3.17 -6.83
C ALA A 172 -2.18 2.04 -7.62
N LEU A 173 -2.79 0.87 -7.78
CA LEU A 173 -2.22 -0.24 -8.57
C LEU A 173 -2.17 0.12 -10.06
N TYR A 174 -3.21 0.79 -10.55
CA TYR A 174 -3.25 1.25 -11.94
C TYR A 174 -2.08 2.17 -12.28
N PHE A 175 -1.86 3.21 -11.48
CA PHE A 175 -0.78 4.17 -11.71
C PHE A 175 0.60 3.57 -11.47
N LEU A 176 0.74 2.63 -10.54
CA LEU A 176 1.95 1.82 -10.39
C LEU A 176 2.23 1.02 -11.67
N GLY A 177 1.19 0.43 -12.28
CA GLY A 177 1.27 -0.21 -13.59
C GLY A 177 1.71 0.74 -14.71
N LEU A 178 1.12 1.93 -14.80
CA LEU A 178 1.54 2.96 -15.77
C LEU A 178 3.02 3.33 -15.60
N LEU A 179 3.44 3.55 -14.34
CA LEU A 179 4.81 3.91 -14.01
C LEU A 179 5.79 2.79 -14.37
N PHE A 180 5.45 1.53 -14.10
CA PHE A 180 6.27 0.37 -14.50
C PHE A 180 6.41 0.27 -16.01
N LEU A 181 5.30 0.33 -16.75
CA LEU A 181 5.32 0.26 -18.21
C LEU A 181 6.17 1.37 -18.82
N ARG A 182 6.07 2.60 -18.31
CA ARG A 182 6.91 3.72 -18.78
C ARG A 182 8.36 3.60 -18.34
N GLY A 183 8.61 3.13 -17.12
CA GLY A 183 9.96 2.84 -16.64
C GLY A 183 10.72 1.87 -17.55
N ARG A 184 10.03 0.87 -18.08
CA ARG A 184 10.58 -0.06 -19.07
C ARG A 184 10.92 0.61 -20.42
N ALA A 185 10.15 1.63 -20.80
CA ALA A 185 10.34 2.39 -22.04
C ALA A 185 11.49 3.40 -21.93
N ASN A 186 11.63 4.03 -20.76
CA ASN A 186 12.51 5.15 -20.54
C ASN A 186 13.46 4.89 -19.37
N SER A 187 14.68 4.47 -19.69
CA SER A 187 15.75 4.24 -18.72
C SER A 187 16.20 5.49 -17.95
N LYS A 188 15.76 6.69 -18.35
CA LYS A 188 16.02 7.95 -17.62
C LYS A 188 15.03 8.19 -16.49
N LEU A 189 13.91 7.44 -16.42
CA LEU A 189 12.99 7.48 -15.28
C LEU A 189 13.67 6.84 -14.07
N VAL A 190 14.11 7.71 -13.17
CA VAL A 190 14.99 7.39 -12.07
C VAL A 190 14.51 8.11 -10.82
N PHE A 191 14.54 7.44 -9.67
CA PHE A 191 14.22 8.05 -8.39
C PHE A 191 15.26 9.09 -7.98
N THR A 192 14.78 10.23 -7.48
CA THR A 192 15.61 11.40 -7.12
C THR A 192 16.63 11.05 -6.04
N ASP A 193 16.22 10.32 -5.00
CA ASP A 193 17.05 10.12 -3.80
C ASP A 193 18.05 8.97 -3.93
N SER A 194 17.76 7.96 -4.75
CA SER A 194 18.54 6.71 -4.81
C SER A 194 19.24 6.48 -6.14
N ASN A 195 18.85 7.22 -7.18
CA ASN A 195 19.23 6.93 -8.56
C ASN A 195 18.82 5.53 -9.08
N ILE A 196 17.92 4.84 -8.39
CA ILE A 196 17.36 3.56 -8.86
C ILE A 196 16.46 3.84 -10.06
N LYS A 197 16.57 3.02 -11.11
CA LYS A 197 15.68 3.12 -12.27
C LYS A 197 14.30 2.57 -11.90
N VAL A 198 13.26 3.21 -12.41
CA VAL A 198 11.88 2.71 -12.26
C VAL A 198 11.74 1.29 -12.83
N GLN A 199 12.48 0.97 -13.89
CA GLN A 199 12.54 -0.39 -14.43
C GLN A 199 13.07 -1.41 -13.42
N ASP A 200 14.22 -1.15 -12.78
CA ASP A 200 14.84 -2.09 -11.84
C ASP A 200 13.90 -2.38 -10.65
N TRP A 201 13.16 -1.34 -10.24
CA TRP A 201 12.13 -1.49 -9.23
C TRP A 201 10.94 -2.32 -9.73
N ALA A 202 10.43 -2.06 -10.94
CA ALA A 202 9.36 -2.86 -11.54
C ALA A 202 9.75 -4.34 -11.66
N ASP A 203 10.96 -4.61 -12.13
CA ASP A 203 11.52 -5.95 -12.26
C ASP A 203 11.59 -6.64 -10.88
N HIS A 204 12.06 -5.94 -9.85
CA HIS A 204 12.11 -6.47 -8.48
C HIS A 204 10.71 -6.74 -7.90
N PHE A 205 9.80 -5.80 -8.07
CA PHE A 205 8.43 -5.90 -7.53
C PHE A 205 7.63 -6.99 -8.24
N LEU A 206 7.78 -7.16 -9.56
CA LEU A 206 7.00 -8.16 -10.30
C LEU A 206 7.64 -9.56 -10.30
N ALA A 207 8.93 -9.68 -9.94
CA ALA A 207 9.64 -10.95 -9.90
C ALA A 207 8.98 -11.97 -8.96
N VAL A 208 9.19 -13.25 -9.24
CA VAL A 208 8.87 -14.36 -8.32
C VAL A 208 10.09 -14.65 -7.47
N ARG A 209 9.97 -14.53 -6.14
CA ARG A 209 11.05 -14.83 -5.20
C ARG A 209 11.20 -16.34 -5.05
N LYS A 210 12.37 -16.79 -4.57
CA LYS A 210 12.72 -18.23 -4.50
C LYS A 210 11.69 -19.06 -3.73
N GLU A 211 11.13 -18.49 -2.67
CA GLU A 211 10.12 -19.09 -1.81
C GLU A 211 8.68 -19.03 -2.36
N GLU A 212 8.48 -18.31 -3.47
CA GLU A 212 7.19 -18.12 -4.16
C GLU A 212 7.10 -18.96 -5.45
N VAL A 213 8.19 -19.65 -5.84
CA VAL A 213 8.23 -20.46 -7.07
C VAL A 213 7.20 -21.59 -7.00
N GLY A 214 6.29 -21.62 -7.98
CA GLY A 214 5.21 -22.60 -8.05
C GLY A 214 4.03 -22.31 -7.11
N ASP A 215 4.02 -21.16 -6.43
CA ASP A 215 2.95 -20.75 -5.52
C ASP A 215 2.45 -19.33 -5.87
N PRO A 216 1.55 -19.20 -6.86
CA PRO A 216 1.02 -17.90 -7.29
C PRO A 216 0.20 -17.21 -6.18
N CYS A 217 -0.43 -17.97 -5.29
CA CYS A 217 -1.18 -17.44 -4.15
C CYS A 217 -0.27 -16.73 -3.17
N ARG A 218 0.87 -17.34 -2.83
CA ARG A 218 1.89 -16.73 -1.97
C ARG A 218 2.50 -15.50 -2.62
N TRP A 219 2.82 -15.55 -3.91
CA TRP A 219 3.31 -14.39 -4.66
C TRP A 219 2.32 -13.23 -4.58
N ALA A 220 1.05 -13.46 -4.93
CA ALA A 220 0.01 -12.44 -4.93
C ALA A 220 -0.19 -11.82 -3.54
N ARG A 221 -0.31 -12.66 -2.50
CA ARG A 221 -0.43 -12.22 -1.11
C ARG A 221 0.74 -11.33 -0.70
N ASN A 222 1.97 -11.76 -0.96
CA ASN A 222 3.15 -11.00 -0.58
C ASN A 222 3.20 -9.65 -1.31
N ARG A 223 2.88 -9.59 -2.61
CA ARG A 223 2.83 -8.32 -3.35
C ARG A 223 1.71 -7.40 -2.90
N VAL A 224 0.56 -7.96 -2.53
CA VAL A 224 -0.52 -7.18 -1.91
C VAL A 224 -0.07 -6.62 -0.57
N PHE A 225 0.62 -7.38 0.30
CA PHE A 225 1.12 -6.84 1.56
C PHE A 225 2.21 -5.78 1.37
N ASP A 226 3.14 -5.99 0.42
CA ASP A 226 4.13 -5.00 0.04
C ASP A 226 3.42 -3.70 -0.43
N PHE A 227 2.31 -3.83 -1.16
CA PHE A 227 1.51 -2.71 -1.65
C PHE A 227 0.59 -2.06 -0.60
N MET A 228 0.04 -2.84 0.34
CA MET A 228 -0.93 -2.38 1.34
C MET A 228 -0.37 -1.32 2.27
N LEU A 229 0.95 -1.32 2.48
CA LEU A 229 1.65 -0.26 3.21
C LEU A 229 1.33 1.12 2.61
N PHE A 230 1.16 1.18 1.29
CA PHE A 230 0.86 2.39 0.52
C PHE A 230 -0.63 2.65 0.40
N SER A 231 -1.43 1.61 0.12
CA SER A 231 -2.85 1.78 -0.19
C SER A 231 -3.73 1.96 1.04
N ASN A 232 -3.40 1.29 2.15
CA ASN A 232 -4.28 1.22 3.32
C ASN A 232 -3.90 2.23 4.40
N ALA A 233 -2.70 2.79 4.33
CA ALA A 233 -2.29 3.85 5.22
C ALA A 233 -3.36 4.96 5.37
N PRO A 234 -3.91 5.51 4.28
CA PRO A 234 -4.97 6.52 4.37
C PRO A 234 -6.26 6.03 5.05
N ILE A 235 -6.65 4.76 4.85
CA ILE A 235 -7.85 4.13 5.44
C ILE A 235 -7.70 3.94 6.95
N LEU A 236 -6.53 3.49 7.41
CA LEU A 236 -6.28 3.19 8.83
C LEU A 236 -6.42 4.41 9.72
N ASN A 237 -6.13 5.60 9.18
CA ASN A 237 -6.31 6.86 9.88
C ASN A 237 -7.79 7.29 10.05
N MET A 238 -8.75 6.55 9.49
CA MET A 238 -10.17 6.88 9.54
C MET A 238 -10.98 6.03 10.50
N SER A 239 -10.48 4.87 10.95
CA SER A 239 -11.29 4.04 11.84
C SER A 239 -11.26 4.61 13.26
N SER A 240 -12.41 4.61 13.92
CA SER A 240 -12.51 4.89 15.36
C SER A 240 -11.63 3.97 16.21
N GLU A 241 -11.22 2.84 15.62
CA GLU A 241 -10.37 1.81 16.21
C GLU A 241 -8.87 1.95 15.80
N GLY A 242 -8.50 2.90 14.93
CA GLY A 242 -7.19 2.92 14.28
C GLY A 242 -6.63 4.29 13.86
N GLY A 243 -7.38 5.39 13.99
CA GLY A 243 -6.96 6.69 13.46
C GLY A 243 -7.29 7.91 14.32
N MET A 244 -6.28 8.46 15.01
CA MET A 244 -6.30 9.81 15.57
C MET A 244 -5.96 10.87 14.49
N SER A 245 -6.57 12.05 14.55
CA SER A 245 -6.08 13.24 13.83
C SER A 245 -4.58 13.41 14.17
N GLY A 246 -3.70 13.50 13.17
CA GLY A 246 -2.24 13.49 13.37
C GLY A 246 -1.48 13.18 12.10
N ARG A 247 -0.15 13.06 12.13
CA ARG A 247 0.68 12.62 10.99
C ARG A 247 0.60 11.12 10.80
N LEU A 248 0.80 10.64 9.58
CA LEU A 248 0.85 9.22 9.27
C LEU A 248 2.13 8.91 8.51
N ILE A 249 2.92 7.99 9.07
CA ILE A 249 4.23 7.61 8.55
C ILE A 249 4.23 6.10 8.36
N THR A 250 4.61 5.65 7.18
CA THR A 250 4.94 4.24 6.96
C THR A 250 6.38 4.00 7.38
N VAL A 251 6.61 2.85 8.01
CA VAL A 251 7.91 2.45 8.55
C VAL A 251 8.27 1.10 7.94
N THR A 252 9.28 1.10 7.08
CA THR A 252 9.68 -0.08 6.32
C THR A 252 11.18 -0.14 6.11
N ASN A 253 11.74 -1.35 6.07
CA ASN A 253 13.13 -1.56 5.67
C ASN A 253 13.26 -1.87 4.17
N ASP A 254 12.16 -1.87 3.42
CA ASP A 254 12.14 -2.06 1.98
C ASP A 254 12.37 -0.71 1.27
N SER A 255 13.51 -0.58 0.59
CA SER A 255 13.89 0.64 -0.13
C SER A 255 12.99 0.95 -1.33
N TYR A 256 12.44 -0.08 -1.97
CA TYR A 256 11.56 0.06 -3.12
C TYR A 256 10.18 0.55 -2.69
N ALA A 257 9.69 -0.07 -1.63
CA ALA A 257 8.48 0.33 -0.93
C ALA A 257 8.62 1.80 -0.47
N ALA A 258 9.74 2.17 0.16
CA ALA A 258 9.95 3.53 0.67
C ALA A 258 9.98 4.63 -0.41
N GLN A 259 10.45 4.33 -1.62
CA GLN A 259 10.69 5.34 -2.69
C GLN A 259 9.54 5.49 -3.67
N CYS A 260 8.74 4.43 -3.84
CA CYS A 260 7.48 4.53 -4.56
C CYS A 260 6.45 5.18 -3.65
N LEU A 261 6.10 6.44 -3.90
CA LEU A 261 5.04 7.05 -3.11
C LEU A 261 3.93 7.59 -4.00
N TYR A 262 2.98 6.69 -4.24
CA TYR A 262 1.57 7.05 -4.10
C TYR A 262 1.39 7.76 -2.75
N ARG A 263 1.06 9.05 -2.77
CA ARG A 263 0.72 9.80 -1.56
C ARG A 263 -0.76 10.16 -1.67
N VAL A 264 -1.56 9.84 -0.66
CA VAL A 264 -2.94 10.32 -0.67
C VAL A 264 -2.96 11.62 0.09
N PHE A 265 -3.20 12.71 -0.62
CA PHE A 265 -3.42 14.02 -0.02
C PHE A 265 -4.92 14.21 0.08
N ALA A 266 -5.55 13.44 0.97
CA ALA A 266 -6.91 13.75 1.38
C ALA A 266 -6.81 14.80 2.50
N TYR A 267 -7.47 15.96 2.35
CA TYR A 267 -7.53 16.95 3.42
C TYR A 267 -8.48 16.46 4.52
N HIS A 268 -8.18 16.74 5.79
CA HIS A 268 -9.02 16.33 6.93
C HIS A 268 -10.50 16.78 6.80
N GLY A 269 -10.76 17.89 6.10
CA GLY A 269 -12.12 18.35 5.78
C GLY A 269 -12.86 17.48 4.75
N GLU A 270 -12.15 16.97 3.74
CA GLU A 270 -12.69 16.04 2.73
C GLU A 270 -12.98 14.66 3.37
N GLN A 271 -12.15 14.28 4.34
CA GLN A 271 -12.22 13.00 5.06
C GLN A 271 -13.43 12.88 6.00
N ARG A 272 -13.95 13.98 6.56
CA ARG A 272 -15.13 13.97 7.47
C ARG A 272 -16.47 13.98 6.74
N LYS A 273 -16.50 14.40 5.48
CA LYS A 273 -17.73 14.64 4.73
C LYS A 273 -18.16 13.47 3.85
N ASN A 274 -17.47 12.33 3.95
CA ASN A 274 -17.61 11.22 3.00
C ASN A 274 -17.34 11.67 1.55
N GLU A 275 -16.56 12.76 1.38
CA GLU A 275 -16.16 13.28 0.08
C GLU A 275 -15.11 12.34 -0.54
N LEU A 276 -15.05 12.33 -1.86
CA LEU A 276 -14.15 11.47 -2.61
C LEU A 276 -12.71 11.90 -2.42
N TRP A 277 -11.82 10.92 -2.25
CA TRP A 277 -10.44 11.20 -1.92
C TRP A 277 -9.70 11.77 -3.12
N ASN A 278 -9.02 12.90 -2.91
CA ASN A 278 -8.03 13.40 -3.84
C ASN A 278 -6.75 12.58 -3.71
N VAL A 279 -6.64 11.59 -4.58
CA VAL A 279 -5.41 10.83 -4.77
C VAL A 279 -4.41 11.70 -5.54
N ILE A 280 -3.24 11.99 -4.96
CA ILE A 280 -2.20 12.80 -5.64
C ILE A 280 -0.90 12.00 -5.75
N PHE A 281 -0.57 11.60 -6.96
CA PHE A 281 0.70 10.91 -7.24
C PHE A 281 1.87 11.84 -7.00
N ASN A 282 2.76 11.46 -6.08
CA ASN A 282 3.94 12.26 -5.84
C ASN A 282 5.02 11.98 -6.89
N LEU A 283 4.88 12.58 -8.06
CA LEU A 283 5.87 12.47 -9.13
C LEU A 283 7.18 13.19 -8.84
N SER A 284 7.26 14.00 -7.77
CA SER A 284 8.51 14.66 -7.35
C SER A 284 9.58 13.68 -6.86
N CYS A 285 9.21 12.44 -6.52
CA CYS A 285 10.19 11.40 -6.20
C CYS A 285 10.98 10.91 -7.43
N LEU A 286 10.56 11.27 -8.63
CA LEU A 286 11.27 11.00 -9.87
C LEU A 286 12.06 12.23 -10.31
N LYS A 287 13.25 12.02 -10.88
CA LYS A 287 13.99 13.10 -11.52
C LYS A 287 13.14 13.72 -12.61
N LYS A 288 12.99 15.04 -12.57
CA LYS A 288 12.28 15.79 -13.61
C LYS A 288 12.97 15.55 -14.95
N ILE A 289 12.25 14.92 -15.85
CA ILE A 289 12.63 14.72 -17.25
C ILE A 289 11.39 15.01 -18.11
N GLU A 290 11.59 15.37 -19.37
CA GLU A 290 10.49 15.44 -20.34
C GLU A 290 10.05 14.01 -20.68
N ASP A 291 9.11 13.47 -19.90
CA ASP A 291 8.45 12.20 -20.18
C ASP A 291 6.92 12.39 -20.21
N PRO A 292 6.22 11.93 -21.26
CA PRO A 292 4.77 11.94 -21.33
C PRO A 292 4.03 11.31 -20.14
N ILE A 293 4.69 10.49 -19.31
CA ILE A 293 4.08 9.91 -18.11
C ILE A 293 3.59 10.98 -17.13
N PHE A 294 4.29 12.11 -17.01
CA PHE A 294 3.89 13.16 -16.05
C PHE A 294 2.57 13.81 -16.45
N GLU A 295 2.35 14.02 -17.75
CA GLU A 295 1.09 14.52 -18.31
C GLU A 295 -0.01 13.46 -18.24
N LEU A 296 0.30 12.22 -18.65
CA LEU A 296 -0.64 11.09 -18.62
C LEU A 296 -1.20 10.89 -17.21
N ILE A 297 -0.34 10.85 -16.19
CA ILE A 297 -0.77 10.66 -14.80
C ILE A 297 -1.69 11.81 -14.35
N GLY A 298 -1.41 13.05 -14.76
CA GLY A 298 -2.28 14.20 -14.50
C GLY A 298 -3.67 14.02 -15.12
N THR A 299 -3.73 13.68 -16.40
CA THR A 299 -5.00 13.45 -17.13
C THR A 299 -5.80 12.30 -16.52
N GLU A 300 -5.15 11.17 -16.24
CA GLU A 300 -5.78 10.00 -15.61
C GLU A 300 -6.32 10.30 -14.22
N SER A 301 -5.59 11.09 -13.43
CA SER A 301 -6.02 11.49 -12.08
C SER A 301 -7.28 12.35 -12.13
N ASN A 302 -7.35 13.28 -13.09
CA ASN A 302 -8.54 14.11 -13.30
C ASN A 302 -9.74 13.27 -13.74
N TRP A 303 -9.55 12.34 -14.68
CA TRP A 303 -10.62 11.44 -15.13
C TRP A 303 -11.16 10.58 -13.98
N ILE A 304 -10.27 9.94 -13.20
CA ILE A 304 -10.65 9.15 -12.01
C ILE A 304 -11.47 9.99 -11.02
N ARG A 305 -11.05 11.25 -10.80
CA ARG A 305 -11.75 12.18 -9.91
C ARG A 305 -13.15 12.50 -10.45
N GLU A 306 -13.27 12.85 -11.72
CA GLU A 306 -14.55 13.16 -12.38
C GLU A 306 -15.49 11.97 -12.39
N ALA A 307 -15.00 10.77 -12.75
CA ALA A 307 -15.77 9.54 -12.75
C ALA A 307 -16.27 9.15 -11.36
N SER A 308 -15.55 9.59 -10.31
CA SER A 308 -15.96 9.39 -8.92
C SER A 308 -16.99 10.42 -8.45
N GLN A 309 -16.91 11.68 -8.91
CA GLN A 309 -17.62 12.87 -8.38
C GLN A 309 -19.16 12.81 -8.38
N GLY A 310 -19.77 11.80 -9.01
CA GLY A 310 -21.20 11.56 -8.99
C GLY A 310 -21.61 10.11 -8.73
N SER A 311 -20.67 9.23 -8.33
CA SER A 311 -21.00 7.82 -8.13
C SER A 311 -21.58 7.58 -6.73
N GLU A 312 -22.83 7.13 -6.66
CA GLU A 312 -23.35 6.52 -5.43
C GLU A 312 -22.53 5.29 -5.06
N SER A 313 -22.53 4.92 -3.77
CA SER A 313 -21.88 3.68 -3.34
C SER A 313 -22.56 2.50 -4.03
N PRO A 314 -21.85 1.72 -4.85
CA PRO A 314 -22.46 0.66 -5.63
C PRO A 314 -23.04 -0.42 -4.71
N SER A 315 -24.23 -0.91 -5.05
CA SER A 315 -24.86 -2.05 -4.40
C SER A 315 -23.97 -3.30 -4.47
N LEU A 316 -24.22 -4.29 -3.60
CA LEU A 316 -23.48 -5.56 -3.64
C LEU A 316 -23.54 -6.23 -5.02
N GLY A 317 -24.72 -6.23 -5.67
CA GLY A 317 -24.91 -6.80 -7.00
C GLY A 317 -24.07 -6.09 -8.08
N GLU A 318 -24.02 -4.76 -8.05
CA GLU A 318 -23.18 -3.97 -8.95
C GLU A 318 -21.70 -4.22 -8.67
N ARG A 319 -21.28 -4.29 -7.40
CA ARG A 319 -19.90 -4.63 -7.02
C ARG A 319 -19.50 -5.99 -7.59
N LYS A 320 -20.33 -7.02 -7.42
CA LYS A 320 -20.09 -8.36 -7.95
C LYS A 320 -20.01 -8.37 -9.47
N THR A 321 -20.90 -7.63 -10.13
CA THR A 321 -20.89 -7.49 -11.60
C THR A 321 -19.60 -6.84 -12.09
N ARG A 322 -19.16 -5.76 -11.44
CA ARG A 322 -17.88 -5.10 -11.74
C ARG A 322 -16.69 -6.05 -11.51
N VAL A 323 -16.67 -6.81 -10.42
CA VAL A 323 -15.60 -7.80 -10.19
C VAL A 323 -15.61 -8.90 -11.25
N LYS A 324 -16.79 -9.39 -11.66
CA LYS A 324 -16.89 -10.38 -12.75
C LYS A 324 -16.36 -9.83 -14.06
N ASN A 325 -16.75 -8.61 -14.43
CA ASN A 325 -16.23 -7.93 -15.63
C ASN A 325 -14.72 -7.73 -15.56
N LEU A 326 -14.18 -7.39 -14.38
CA LEU A 326 -12.74 -7.27 -14.14
C LEU A 326 -12.02 -8.60 -14.38
N ILE A 327 -12.56 -9.70 -13.86
CA ILE A 327 -12.04 -11.04 -14.08
C ILE A 327 -12.06 -11.38 -15.58
N ASP A 328 -13.21 -11.23 -16.24
CA ASP A 328 -13.38 -11.55 -17.66
C ASP A 328 -12.44 -10.73 -18.56
N SER A 329 -12.29 -9.45 -18.24
CA SER A 329 -11.41 -8.53 -18.98
C SER A 329 -9.94 -8.87 -18.76
N SER A 330 -9.56 -9.20 -17.52
CA SER A 330 -8.19 -9.65 -17.22
C SER A 330 -7.84 -10.92 -17.99
N PHE A 331 -8.74 -11.90 -18.08
CA PHE A 331 -8.49 -13.13 -18.84
C PHE A 331 -8.17 -12.90 -20.32
N ARG A 332 -8.74 -11.84 -20.93
CA ARG A 332 -8.41 -11.47 -22.32
C ARG A 332 -6.99 -10.91 -22.47
N LEU A 333 -6.42 -10.38 -21.39
CA LEU A 333 -5.10 -9.73 -21.36
C LEU A 333 -3.98 -10.65 -20.86
N LEU A 334 -4.32 -11.72 -20.14
CA LEU A 334 -3.35 -12.64 -19.55
C LEU A 334 -2.82 -13.67 -20.56
N ALA A 335 -1.52 -13.98 -20.48
CA ALA A 335 -0.96 -15.18 -21.08
C ALA A 335 -1.51 -16.44 -20.38
N ASP A 336 -1.58 -17.58 -21.08
CA ASP A 336 -2.25 -18.78 -20.56
C ASP A 336 -1.72 -19.27 -19.21
N ALA A 337 -0.40 -19.17 -18.98
CA ALA A 337 0.20 -19.48 -17.68
C ALA A 337 -0.38 -18.59 -16.57
N HIS A 338 -0.48 -17.28 -16.80
CA HIS A 338 -1.04 -16.34 -15.84
C HIS A 338 -2.56 -16.48 -15.66
N LYS A 339 -3.29 -17.01 -16.65
CA LYS A 339 -4.71 -17.35 -16.48
C LYS A 339 -4.89 -18.43 -15.43
N ASN A 340 -4.07 -19.48 -15.48
CA ASN A 340 -4.10 -20.56 -14.49
C ASN A 340 -3.73 -20.04 -13.09
N ASP A 341 -2.69 -19.21 -13.00
CA ASP A 341 -2.30 -18.56 -11.75
C ASP A 341 -3.45 -17.72 -11.17
N LEU A 342 -4.12 -16.92 -12.01
CA LEU A 342 -5.27 -16.11 -11.58
C LEU A 342 -6.40 -16.98 -11.07
N MET A 343 -6.76 -18.06 -11.76
CA MET A 343 -7.79 -18.99 -11.32
C MET A 343 -7.47 -19.60 -9.95
N GLN A 344 -6.21 -19.96 -9.70
CA GLN A 344 -5.78 -20.52 -8.42
C GLN A 344 -5.90 -19.47 -7.30
N ILE A 345 -5.45 -18.25 -7.55
CA ILE A 345 -5.55 -17.10 -6.62
C ILE A 345 -7.01 -16.80 -6.28
N LEU A 346 -7.88 -16.67 -7.28
CA LEU A 346 -9.29 -16.32 -7.08
C LEU A 346 -10.04 -17.38 -6.26
N ARG A 347 -9.62 -18.66 -6.34
CA ARG A 347 -10.14 -19.75 -5.51
C ARG A 347 -9.60 -19.69 -4.08
N GLU A 348 -8.29 -19.57 -3.91
CA GLU A 348 -7.64 -19.51 -2.59
C GLU A 348 -8.15 -18.35 -1.73
N PHE A 349 -8.40 -17.21 -2.37
CA PHE A 349 -8.86 -15.99 -1.72
C PHE A 349 -10.39 -15.81 -1.77
N GLU A 350 -11.13 -16.90 -2.02
CA GLU A 350 -12.59 -16.99 -1.89
C GLU A 350 -13.38 -15.98 -2.76
N VAL A 351 -12.79 -15.44 -3.83
CA VAL A 351 -13.45 -14.43 -4.67
C VAL A 351 -14.67 -15.02 -5.37
N TYR A 352 -14.57 -16.24 -5.89
CA TYR A 352 -15.72 -16.91 -6.53
C TYR A 352 -16.83 -17.23 -5.53
N SER A 353 -16.48 -17.72 -4.35
CA SER A 353 -17.45 -17.97 -3.28
C SER A 353 -18.17 -16.69 -2.86
N TRP A 354 -17.44 -15.56 -2.78
CA TRP A 354 -18.05 -14.26 -2.54
C TRP A 354 -18.97 -13.82 -3.68
N LEU A 355 -18.58 -14.02 -4.95
CA LEU A 355 -19.41 -13.71 -6.12
C LEU A 355 -20.73 -14.51 -6.11
N GLU A 356 -20.70 -15.77 -5.71
CA GLU A 356 -21.85 -16.69 -5.71
C GLU A 356 -22.78 -16.53 -4.49
N ALA A 357 -22.32 -15.94 -3.38
CA ALA A 357 -23.13 -15.79 -2.16
C ALA A 357 -24.42 -14.95 -2.37
N GLU A 358 -25.58 -15.45 -1.96
CA GLU A 358 -26.87 -14.82 -2.33
C GLU A 358 -27.22 -13.51 -1.60
N SER A 359 -26.62 -13.17 -0.45
CA SER A 359 -26.76 -11.83 0.16
C SER A 359 -25.77 -11.60 1.31
N GLU A 360 -25.65 -10.34 1.73
CA GLU A 360 -24.90 -9.87 2.91
C GLU A 360 -25.34 -10.67 4.14
N ARG A 361 -24.41 -11.32 4.84
CA ARG A 361 -24.67 -11.74 6.22
C ARG A 361 -24.76 -10.47 7.04
N GLU A 362 -25.93 -10.27 7.66
CA GLU A 362 -26.22 -9.20 8.65
C GLU A 362 -25.14 -9.08 9.74
#